data_AF-A0A528EWW2-F1
#
_entry.id   AF-A0A528EWW2-F1
#
_cell.length_a   1.000
_cell.length_b   1.000
_cell.length_c   1.000
_cell.angle_alpha   90.00
_cell.angle_beta   90.00
_cell.angle_gamma   90.00
#
_symmetry.space_group_name_H-M   'P 1'
#
loop_
_entity.id
_entity.type
_entity.pdbx_description
1 polymer ?
#
loop_
_entity_poly.entity_id
_entity_poly.type
_entity_poly.pdbx_seq_one_letter_code
_entity_poly.pdbx_strand_id
1 'polypeptide(L)'
;MSTVIAITILAMGILLAAAEDLKYANDKPMTFKVFDHPPCSACVVVFASGEVADTTIERFQEALDRLEKTSEWSRAKARTGAGPQLILLLDSPGGLVNPAFSVSRQLRINGAMTAVARPSVTFATDGALDPSSCNSACGFMLLGGKVRFSRLL
;
A
#
# COMPACT_ATOMS: atom_id res chain seq x y z
N MET A 1 -28.74 -44.23 4.86
CA MET A 1 -27.52 -43.83 4.13
C MET A 1 -27.68 -42.59 3.24
N SER A 2 -28.86 -41.93 3.20
CA SER A 2 -29.06 -40.72 2.36
C SER A 2 -28.85 -39.38 3.08
N THR A 3 -28.72 -39.37 4.41
CA THR A 3 -28.57 -38.13 5.21
C THR A 3 -27.13 -37.64 5.32
N VAL A 4 -26.13 -38.51 5.15
CA VAL A 4 -24.71 -38.14 5.26
C VAL A 4 -24.21 -37.38 4.02
N ILE A 5 -24.79 -37.65 2.85
CA ILE A 5 -24.40 -37.05 1.56
C ILE A 5 -24.86 -35.58 1.46
N ALA A 6 -25.97 -35.22 2.10
CA ALA A 6 -26.49 -33.85 2.04
C ALA A 6 -25.66 -32.84 2.86
N ILE A 7 -25.02 -33.29 3.94
CA ILE A 7 -24.25 -32.42 4.85
C ILE A 7 -22.88 -32.06 4.23
N THR A 8 -22.25 -32.98 3.50
CA THR A 8 -20.96 -32.73 2.82
C THR A 8 -21.09 -31.74 1.67
N ILE A 9 -22.20 -31.75 0.92
CA ILE A 9 -22.41 -30.82 -0.19
C ILE A 9 -22.66 -29.38 0.32
N LEU A 10 -23.37 -29.23 1.44
CA LEU A 10 -23.65 -27.92 2.02
C LEU A 10 -22.38 -27.26 2.60
N ALA A 11 -21.47 -28.05 3.20
CA ALA A 11 -20.20 -27.54 3.70
C ALA A 11 -19.23 -27.08 2.59
N MET A 12 -19.27 -27.72 1.42
CA MET A 12 -18.45 -27.33 0.27
C MET A 12 -18.92 -26.02 -0.38
N GLY A 13 -20.23 -25.76 -0.43
CA GLY A 13 -20.77 -24.51 -1.00
C GLY A 13 -20.42 -23.25 -0.21
N ILE A 14 -20.33 -23.36 1.13
CA ILE A 14 -20.03 -22.22 2.02
C ILE A 14 -18.54 -21.82 1.95
N LEU A 15 -17.64 -22.77 1.69
CA LEU A 15 -16.21 -22.53 1.49
C LEU A 15 -15.89 -21.80 0.17
N LEU A 16 -16.69 -22.03 -0.88
CA LEU A 16 -16.49 -21.40 -2.19
C LEU A 16 -16.87 -19.90 -2.17
N ALA A 17 -17.98 -19.54 -1.52
CA ALA A 17 -18.42 -18.13 -1.45
C ALA A 17 -17.43 -17.23 -0.69
N ALA A 18 -16.83 -17.71 0.41
CA ALA A 18 -15.84 -16.95 1.17
C ALA A 18 -14.51 -16.72 0.42
N ALA A 19 -14.16 -17.63 -0.51
CA ALA A 19 -12.96 -17.49 -1.32
C ALA A 19 -13.13 -16.46 -2.45
N GLU A 20 -14.34 -16.33 -3.00
CA GLU A 20 -14.65 -15.36 -4.05
C GLU A 20 -14.61 -13.92 -3.53
N ASP A 21 -15.14 -13.65 -2.33
CA ASP A 21 -15.07 -12.31 -1.71
C ASP A 21 -13.64 -11.85 -1.41
N LEU A 22 -12.74 -12.78 -1.05
CA LEU A 22 -11.30 -12.52 -0.85
C LEU A 22 -10.56 -12.20 -2.16
N LYS A 23 -11.03 -12.75 -3.28
CA LYS A 23 -10.49 -12.48 -4.61
C LYS A 23 -10.98 -11.13 -5.14
N TYR A 24 -12.28 -10.84 -5.02
CA TYR A 24 -12.88 -9.58 -5.50
C TYR A 24 -12.48 -8.34 -4.69
N ALA A 25 -12.17 -8.47 -3.39
CA ALA A 25 -11.65 -7.35 -2.60
C ALA A 25 -10.24 -6.90 -3.05
N ASN A 26 -9.49 -7.77 -3.72
CA ASN A 26 -8.12 -7.53 -4.21
C ASN A 26 -8.04 -6.99 -5.65
N ASP A 27 -9.15 -6.89 -6.39
CA ASP A 27 -9.20 -6.43 -7.79
C ASP A 27 -9.47 -4.91 -7.92
N LYS A 28 -9.53 -4.16 -6.82
CA LYS A 28 -9.73 -2.70 -6.91
C LYS A 28 -8.43 -2.01 -7.31
N PRO A 29 -8.46 -1.09 -8.30
CA PRO A 29 -7.27 -0.34 -8.70
C PRO A 29 -6.64 0.41 -7.53
N MET A 30 -5.31 0.40 -7.47
CA MET A 30 -4.53 0.95 -6.36
C MET A 30 -4.92 2.39 -6.04
N THR A 31 -5.06 2.66 -4.75
CA THR A 31 -5.36 3.99 -4.19
C THR A 31 -4.20 4.44 -3.31
N PHE A 32 -4.05 5.75 -3.16
CA PHE A 32 -3.02 6.36 -2.32
C PHE A 32 -3.68 7.32 -1.32
N LYS A 33 -3.78 6.88 -0.06
CA LYS A 33 -4.30 7.72 1.03
C LYS A 33 -3.15 8.48 1.67
N VAL A 34 -3.24 9.81 1.64
CA VAL A 34 -2.25 10.70 2.27
C VAL A 34 -2.66 10.98 3.72
N PHE A 35 -1.69 10.85 4.63
CA PHE A 35 -1.80 11.28 6.02
C PHE A 35 -0.92 12.53 6.17
N ASP A 36 -1.57 13.69 6.30
CA ASP A 36 -0.90 14.99 6.35
C ASP A 36 -0.32 15.30 7.75
N HIS A 37 -0.87 14.68 8.80
CA HIS A 37 -0.43 14.80 10.19
C HIS A 37 -0.23 13.43 10.85
N PRO A 38 0.70 12.61 10.35
CA PRO A 38 1.06 11.35 11.00
C PRO A 38 1.73 11.62 12.35
N PRO A 39 1.73 10.67 13.30
CA PRO A 39 2.39 10.80 14.60
C PRO A 39 3.91 10.64 14.49
N CYS A 40 4.52 11.48 13.67
CA CYS A 40 5.95 11.66 13.50
C CYS A 40 6.18 13.16 13.21
N SER A 41 7.21 13.75 13.81
CA SER A 41 7.44 15.21 13.71
C SER A 41 8.07 15.66 12.39
N ALA A 42 8.64 14.74 11.61
CA ALA A 42 9.35 15.05 10.38
C ALA A 42 9.11 13.98 9.30
N CYS A 43 7.87 13.52 9.15
CA CYS A 43 7.54 12.58 8.08
C CYS A 43 6.15 12.86 7.48
N VAL A 44 5.96 12.39 6.26
CA VAL A 44 4.66 12.32 5.59
C VAL A 44 4.41 10.87 5.21
N VAL A 45 3.19 10.41 5.42
CA VAL A 45 2.84 8.99 5.23
C VAL A 45 1.80 8.88 4.12
N VAL A 46 2.07 8.02 3.15
CA VAL A 46 1.13 7.63 2.11
C VAL A 46 0.87 6.14 2.25
N PHE A 47 -0.40 5.75 2.28
CA PHE A 47 -0.81 4.35 2.27
C PHE A 47 -1.30 3.96 0.88
N ALA A 48 -0.58 3.04 0.25
CA ALA A 48 -0.93 2.43 -1.02
C ALA A 48 -1.67 1.11 -0.79
N SER A 49 -2.90 1.02 -1.28
CA SER A 49 -3.74 -0.18 -1.14
C SER A 49 -4.47 -0.54 -2.42
N GLY A 50 -4.48 -1.83 -2.78
CA GLY A 50 -5.16 -2.38 -3.95
C GLY A 50 -4.22 -2.89 -5.05
N GLU A 51 -4.80 -3.29 -6.19
CA GLU A 51 -4.08 -3.85 -7.33
C GLU A 51 -3.31 -2.77 -8.11
N VAL A 52 -2.07 -3.03 -8.47
CA VAL A 52 -1.29 -2.20 -9.38
C VAL A 52 -1.93 -2.24 -10.78
N ALA A 53 -2.74 -1.24 -11.09
CA ALA A 53 -3.35 -1.01 -12.39
C ALA A 53 -2.59 0.05 -13.22
N ASP A 54 -3.03 0.28 -14.45
CA ASP A 54 -2.56 1.33 -15.35
C ASP A 54 -2.61 2.75 -14.74
N THR A 55 -3.67 3.05 -13.99
CA THR A 55 -3.90 4.31 -13.28
C THR A 55 -3.00 4.52 -12.04
N THR A 56 -2.23 3.51 -11.64
CA THR A 56 -1.45 3.56 -10.38
C THR A 56 -0.44 4.70 -10.38
N ILE A 57 0.27 4.93 -11.49
CA ILE A 57 1.30 5.97 -11.55
C ILE A 57 0.69 7.37 -11.49
N GLU A 58 -0.44 7.58 -12.17
CA GLU A 58 -1.18 8.84 -12.15
C GLU A 58 -1.66 9.17 -10.74
N ARG A 59 -2.35 8.22 -10.09
CA ARG A 59 -2.83 8.38 -8.70
C ARG A 59 -1.70 8.57 -7.69
N PHE A 60 -0.53 7.98 -7.95
CA PHE A 60 0.64 8.23 -7.12
C PHE A 60 1.14 9.68 -7.30
N GLN A 61 1.17 10.21 -8.52
CA GLN A 61 1.53 11.62 -8.75
C GLN A 61 0.53 12.57 -8.09
N GLU A 62 -0.77 12.28 -8.14
CA GLU A 62 -1.80 13.05 -7.43
C GLU A 62 -1.56 13.08 -5.92
N ALA A 63 -1.15 11.96 -5.32
CA ALA A 63 -0.81 11.90 -3.90
C ALA A 63 0.42 12.76 -3.57
N LEU A 64 1.44 12.76 -4.43
CA LEU A 64 2.61 13.64 -4.27
C LEU A 64 2.25 15.12 -4.44
N ASP A 65 1.38 15.46 -5.38
CA ASP A 65 0.89 16.82 -5.58
C ASP A 65 0.06 17.30 -4.39
N ARG A 66 -0.73 16.41 -3.78
CA ARG A 66 -1.43 16.71 -2.53
C ARG A 66 -0.45 16.99 -1.40
N LEU A 67 0.58 16.17 -1.23
CA LEU A 67 1.60 16.38 -0.20
C LEU A 67 2.28 17.75 -0.35
N GLU A 68 2.64 18.14 -1.57
CA GLU A 68 3.22 19.46 -1.86
C GLU A 68 2.31 20.64 -1.49
N LYS A 69 0.99 20.44 -1.48
CA LYS A 69 0.01 21.47 -1.14
C LYS A 69 -0.36 21.51 0.34
N THR A 70 -0.21 20.39 1.05
CA THR A 70 -0.81 20.18 2.38
C THR A 70 0.22 19.99 3.49
N SER A 71 1.50 19.90 3.14
CA SER A 71 2.58 19.65 4.09
C SER A 71 3.84 20.43 3.72
N GLU A 72 4.85 20.39 4.60
CA GLU A 72 6.17 20.94 4.33
C GLU A 72 7.01 20.09 3.36
N TRP A 73 6.51 18.92 2.96
CA TRP A 73 7.16 18.04 2.00
C TRP A 73 7.06 18.59 0.58
N SER A 74 8.14 18.47 -0.19
CA SER A 74 8.10 18.71 -1.63
C SER A 74 9.10 17.85 -2.37
N ARG A 75 8.88 17.59 -3.66
CA ARG A 75 9.85 16.85 -4.51
C ARG A 75 11.21 17.52 -4.53
N ALA A 76 11.26 18.86 -4.51
CA ALA A 76 12.50 19.61 -4.50
C ALA A 76 13.32 19.36 -3.21
N LYS A 77 12.67 19.45 -2.03
CA LYS A 77 13.30 19.16 -0.73
C LYS A 77 13.68 17.68 -0.63
N ALA A 78 12.78 16.77 -1.04
CA ALA A 78 13.00 15.33 -0.96
C ALA A 78 14.23 14.86 -1.75
N ARG A 79 14.45 15.41 -2.96
CA ARG A 79 15.61 15.08 -3.81
C ARG A 79 16.96 15.49 -3.21
N THR A 80 16.99 16.53 -2.38
CA THR A 80 18.20 16.96 -1.68
C THR A 80 18.34 16.32 -0.30
N GLY A 81 17.39 15.48 0.11
CA GLY A 81 17.35 14.88 1.45
C GLY A 81 16.94 15.87 2.54
N ALA A 82 16.31 16.99 2.17
CA ALA A 82 15.77 17.98 3.08
C ALA A 82 14.26 17.80 3.29
N GLY A 83 13.74 18.39 4.36
CA GLY A 83 12.30 18.36 4.69
C GLY A 83 11.82 17.03 5.29
N PRO A 84 10.50 16.85 5.43
CA PRO A 84 9.92 15.62 5.97
C PRO A 84 10.30 14.39 5.14
N GLN A 85 10.45 13.24 5.79
CA GLN A 85 10.68 11.97 5.12
C GLN A 85 9.37 11.41 4.54
N LEU A 86 9.34 11.09 3.24
CA LEU A 86 8.21 10.36 2.65
C LEU A 86 8.29 8.87 3.04
N ILE A 87 7.21 8.35 3.62
CA ILE A 87 7.01 6.93 3.93
C ILE A 87 5.84 6.42 3.11
N LEU A 88 6.06 5.37 2.31
CA LEU A 88 5.03 4.65 1.59
C LEU A 88 4.75 3.31 2.29
N LEU A 89 3.55 3.17 2.82
CA LEU A 89 3.01 1.91 3.35
C LEU A 89 2.35 1.14 2.21
N LEU A 90 2.62 -0.16 2.11
CA LEU A 90 2.20 -1.02 1.00
C LEU A 90 1.29 -2.15 1.50
N ASP A 91 0.10 -2.25 0.94
CA ASP A 91 -0.80 -3.40 1.07
C ASP A 91 -1.40 -3.74 -0.31
N SER A 92 -0.77 -4.66 -1.04
CA SER A 92 -1.12 -4.92 -2.43
C SER A 92 -0.92 -6.39 -2.85
N PRO A 93 -1.88 -6.97 -3.60
CA PRO A 93 -1.74 -8.29 -4.20
C PRO A 93 -0.78 -8.31 -5.40
N GLY A 94 -0.28 -7.16 -5.86
CA GLY A 94 0.50 -7.03 -7.08
C GLY A 94 -0.32 -6.47 -8.22
N GLY A 95 -0.06 -6.92 -9.46
CA GLY A 95 -0.71 -6.42 -10.68
C GLY A 95 0.31 -6.16 -11.79
N LEU A 96 0.14 -5.06 -12.52
CA LEU A 96 0.97 -4.69 -13.67
C LEU A 96 2.38 -4.25 -13.24
N VAL A 97 3.40 -4.81 -13.90
CA VAL A 97 4.82 -4.52 -13.60
C VAL A 97 5.22 -3.09 -14.00
N ASN A 98 4.78 -2.59 -15.15
CA ASN A 98 5.20 -1.28 -15.67
C ASN A 98 4.78 -0.10 -14.77
N PRO A 99 3.53 -0.01 -14.29
CA PRO A 99 3.14 1.02 -13.32
C PRO A 99 3.88 0.86 -11.98
N ALA A 100 4.05 -0.36 -11.47
CA ALA A 100 4.83 -0.60 -10.24
C ALA A 100 6.28 -0.12 -10.37
N PHE A 101 6.94 -0.39 -11.51
CA PHE A 101 8.29 0.06 -11.78
C PHE A 101 8.37 1.59 -11.90
N SER A 102 7.35 2.22 -12.49
CA SER A 102 7.25 3.68 -12.58
C SER A 102 7.15 4.32 -11.19
N VAL A 103 6.30 3.78 -10.31
CA VAL A 103 6.22 4.22 -8.91
C VAL A 103 7.54 3.97 -8.18
N SER A 104 8.16 2.80 -8.37
CA SER A 104 9.48 2.47 -7.80
C SER A 104 10.55 3.51 -8.13
N ARG A 105 10.63 3.94 -9.40
CA ARG A 105 11.55 4.99 -9.85
C ARG A 105 11.29 6.31 -9.14
N GLN A 106 10.02 6.69 -8.97
CA GLN A 106 9.65 7.94 -8.30
C GLN A 106 9.97 7.89 -6.80
N LEU A 107 9.70 6.77 -6.13
CA LEU A 107 10.09 6.57 -4.73
C LEU A 107 11.60 6.72 -4.54
N ARG A 108 12.39 6.15 -5.44
CA ARG A 108 13.85 6.26 -5.39
C ARG A 108 14.34 7.69 -5.59
N ILE A 109 13.80 8.40 -6.58
CA ILE A 109 14.14 9.82 -6.85
C ILE A 109 13.80 10.70 -5.63
N ASN A 110 12.69 10.44 -4.97
CA ASN A 110 12.22 11.22 -3.83
C ASN A 110 12.77 10.70 -2.49
N GLY A 111 13.73 9.78 -2.49
CA GLY A 111 14.37 9.27 -1.28
C GLY A 111 13.40 8.62 -0.28
N ALA A 112 12.29 8.06 -0.75
CA ALA A 112 11.23 7.54 0.11
C ALA A 112 11.68 6.30 0.92
N MET A 113 11.05 6.10 2.08
CA MET A 113 11.05 4.83 2.80
C MET A 113 9.83 4.02 2.38
N THR A 114 9.97 2.71 2.31
CA THR A 114 8.87 1.80 1.96
C THR A 114 8.70 0.76 3.06
N ALA A 115 7.46 0.45 3.41
CA ALA A 115 7.15 -0.57 4.39
C ALA A 115 5.94 -1.40 3.96
N VAL A 116 6.00 -2.72 4.18
CA VAL A 116 4.85 -3.61 4.04
C VAL A 116 4.08 -3.59 5.35
N ALA A 117 3.13 -2.66 5.42
CA ALA A 117 2.24 -2.49 6.56
C ALA A 117 0.95 -1.78 6.13
N ARG A 118 -0.10 -1.89 6.96
CA ARG A 118 -1.32 -1.08 6.85
C ARG A 118 -1.49 -0.19 8.09
N PRO A 119 -2.00 1.03 7.96
CA PRO A 119 -2.38 1.84 9.13
C PRO A 119 -3.40 1.10 9.97
N SER A 120 -3.16 0.98 11.28
CA SER A 120 -4.15 0.46 12.21
C SER A 120 -5.28 1.48 12.46
N VAL A 121 -6.29 1.08 13.22
CA VAL A 121 -7.37 1.98 13.66
C VAL A 121 -6.87 3.11 14.57
N THR A 122 -5.77 2.91 15.31
CA THR A 122 -5.17 3.91 16.19
C THR A 122 -4.05 4.71 15.53
N PHE A 123 -3.75 4.47 14.25
CA PHE A 123 -2.63 5.09 13.54
C PHE A 123 -2.52 6.62 13.71
N ALA A 124 -3.64 7.34 13.72
CA ALA A 124 -3.63 8.80 13.90
C ALA A 124 -3.20 9.24 15.31
N THR A 125 -3.35 8.37 16.30
CA THR A 125 -3.05 8.63 17.72
C THR A 125 -1.65 8.18 18.10
N ASP A 126 -1.24 6.98 17.69
CA ASP A 126 -0.01 6.33 18.17
C ASP A 126 0.92 5.84 17.05
N GLY A 127 0.49 5.93 15.80
CA GLY A 127 1.26 5.49 14.64
C GLY A 127 1.28 3.98 14.47
N ALA A 128 0.42 3.25 15.19
CA ALA A 128 0.39 1.81 15.13
C ALA A 128 0.04 1.31 13.72
N LEU A 129 0.76 0.28 13.32
CA LEU A 129 0.67 -0.34 12.02
C LEU A 129 0.34 -1.83 12.20
N ASP A 130 -0.61 -2.31 11.41
CA ASP A 130 -0.92 -3.74 11.36
C ASP A 130 -0.11 -4.41 10.23
N PRO A 131 0.14 -5.74 10.34
CA PRO A 131 0.73 -6.50 9.25
C PRO A 131 -0.09 -6.40 7.95
N SER A 132 0.59 -6.38 6.81
CA SER A 132 -0.01 -6.40 5.47
C SER A 132 0.78 -7.31 4.52
N SER A 133 0.42 -7.29 3.23
CA SER A 133 1.13 -8.04 2.20
C SER A 133 1.54 -7.17 1.01
N CYS A 134 2.64 -7.55 0.35
CA CYS A 134 3.11 -6.88 -0.86
C CYS A 134 3.61 -7.94 -1.83
N ASN A 135 2.70 -8.41 -2.68
CA ASN A 135 2.91 -9.57 -3.54
C ASN A 135 3.24 -9.17 -4.97
N SER A 136 3.89 -10.06 -5.72
CA SER A 136 4.17 -9.91 -7.16
C SER A 136 4.74 -8.52 -7.50
N ALA A 137 4.10 -7.76 -8.39
CA ALA A 137 4.57 -6.45 -8.85
C ALA A 137 4.73 -5.40 -7.73
N CYS A 138 4.01 -5.53 -6.61
CA CYS A 138 4.20 -4.64 -5.45
C CYS A 138 5.64 -4.68 -4.94
N GLY A 139 6.33 -5.82 -5.06
CA GLY A 139 7.73 -5.96 -4.68
C GLY A 139 8.65 -4.94 -5.37
N PHE A 140 8.34 -4.53 -6.62
CA PHE A 140 9.10 -3.48 -7.30
C PHE A 140 8.94 -2.13 -6.61
N MET A 141 7.73 -1.80 -6.15
CA MET A 141 7.47 -0.57 -5.38
C MET A 141 8.22 -0.59 -4.05
N LEU A 142 8.16 -1.72 -3.31
CA LEU A 142 8.94 -1.92 -2.08
C LEU A 142 10.44 -1.69 -2.32
N LEU A 143 11.00 -2.26 -3.38
CA LEU A 143 12.41 -2.09 -3.74
C LEU A 143 12.76 -0.67 -4.19
N GLY A 144 11.78 0.16 -4.54
CA GLY A 144 11.99 1.57 -4.87
C GLY A 144 12.49 2.41 -3.69
N GLY A 145 12.14 2.02 -2.46
CA GLY A 145 12.54 2.74 -1.25
C GLY A 145 14.06 2.72 -1.01
N LYS A 146 14.56 3.82 -0.43
CA LYS A 146 15.94 3.96 0.06
C LYS A 146 16.16 3.14 1.33
N VAL A 147 15.14 3.06 2.18
CA VAL A 147 15.05 2.19 3.35
C VAL A 147 13.77 1.36 3.20
N ARG A 148 13.82 0.07 3.56
CA ARG A 148 12.78 -0.91 3.24
C ARG A 148 12.49 -1.79 4.44
N PHE A 149 11.22 -1.94 4.78
CA PHE A 149 10.75 -2.81 5.86
C PHE A 149 9.76 -3.82 5.28
N SER A 150 10.14 -5.10 5.22
CA SER A 150 9.27 -6.17 4.72
C SER A 150 8.40 -6.81 5.80
N ARG A 151 8.71 -6.56 7.07
CA ARG A 151 7.93 -6.95 8.25
C ARG A 151 8.13 -5.89 9.34
N LEU A 152 7.09 -5.67 10.13
CA LEU A 152 7.18 -4.95 11.40
C LEU A 152 7.65 -5.96 12.46
N LEU A 153 8.65 -5.57 13.25
CA LEU A 153 9.17 -6.37 14.38
C LEU A 153 8.43 -5.99 15.67
#